data_AF-A0A3C0R866-F1
#
_entry.id   AF-A0A3C0R866-F1
#
_cell.length_a   1.000
_cell.length_b   1.000
_cell.length_c   1.000
_cell.angle_alpha   90.00
_cell.angle_beta   90.00
_cell.angle_gamma   90.00
#
_symmetry.space_group_name_H-M   'P 1'
#
loop_
_entity.id
_entity.type
_entity.pdbx_description
1 polymer ?
#
loop_
_entity_poly.entity_id
_entity_poly.type
_entity_poly.pdbx_seq_one_letter_code
_entity_poly.pdbx_strand_id
1 'polypeptide(L)' 'VHFMAETAKIINPSKKVILPDLKAGCSLADSAPADKFAAFKAKYPEHKVISYINCTADLKTMTDVICTSANAVKIVESFP' A
#
# COMPACT_ATOMS: atom_id res chain seq x y z
N VAL A 1 -5.73 9.41 7.99
CA VAL A 1 -5.95 9.44 6.53
C VAL A 1 -6.40 8.07 6.04
N HIS A 2 -7.11 8.01 4.91
CA HIS A 2 -7.88 6.87 4.44
C HIS A 2 -7.07 5.56 4.39
N PHE A 3 -5.91 5.55 3.73
CA PHE A 3 -5.10 4.34 3.59
C PHE A 3 -4.61 3.74 4.92
N MET A 4 -4.41 4.58 5.95
CA MET A 4 -4.02 4.09 7.28
C MET A 4 -5.20 3.42 7.97
N ALA A 5 -6.42 3.99 7.82
CA ALA A 5 -7.63 3.39 8.36
C ALA A 5 -7.96 2.06 7.67
N GLU A 6 -7.80 1.99 6.34
CA GLU A 6 -7.88 0.73 5.58
C GLU A 6 -6.88 -0.28 6.11
N THR A 7 -5.62 0.10 6.29
CA THR A 7 -4.57 -0.78 6.83
C THR A 7 -4.96 -1.31 8.21
N ALA A 8 -5.42 -0.43 9.11
CA ALA A 8 -5.91 -0.84 10.44
C ALA A 8 -7.07 -1.83 10.37
N LYS A 9 -7.97 -1.69 9.39
CA LYS A 9 -9.09 -2.61 9.15
C LYS A 9 -8.63 -3.93 8.55
N ILE A 10 -7.68 -3.93 7.63
CA ILE A 10 -7.09 -5.14 7.04
C ILE A 10 -6.50 -6.04 8.13
N ILE A 11 -5.72 -5.47 9.06
CA ILE A 11 -5.10 -6.25 10.16
C ILE A 11 -6.04 -6.51 11.35
N ASN A 12 -7.22 -5.90 11.39
CA ASN A 12 -8.25 -6.14 12.41
C ASN A 12 -9.63 -6.39 11.77
N PRO A 13 -9.80 -7.47 10.99
CA PRO A 13 -10.98 -7.66 10.14
C PRO A 13 -12.30 -7.72 10.91
N SER A 14 -12.30 -8.21 12.15
CA SER A 14 -13.51 -8.28 12.99
C SER A 14 -13.79 -7.00 13.79
N LYS A 15 -12.81 -6.09 13.93
CA LYS A 15 -13.01 -4.87 14.73
C LYS A 15 -13.64 -3.76 13.90
N LYS A 16 -14.40 -2.90 14.58
CA LYS A 16 -14.87 -1.64 14.01
C LYS A 16 -13.73 -0.63 14.01
N VAL A 17 -13.34 -0.15 12.83
CA VAL A 17 -12.38 0.95 12.66
C VAL A 17 -13.16 2.19 12.26
N ILE A 18 -12.89 3.32 12.90
CA ILE A 18 -13.61 4.58 12.68
C ILE A 18 -12.64 5.59 12.06
N LEU A 19 -13.00 6.13 10.90
CA LEU A 19 -12.36 7.28 10.29
C LEU A 19 -13.33 8.47 10.38
N PRO A 20 -13.03 9.51 11.20
CA PRO A 20 -13.98 10.61 11.43
C PRO A 20 -14.30 11.44 10.19
N ASP A 21 -13.36 11.53 9.24
CA ASP A 21 -13.53 12.24 7.97
C ASP A 21 -13.11 11.32 6.80
N LEU A 22 -14.08 10.90 6.00
CA LEU A 22 -13.84 10.06 4.82
C LEU A 22 -13.04 10.78 3.72
N LYS A 23 -12.98 12.12 3.75
CA LYS A 23 -12.21 12.93 2.80
C LYS A 23 -10.74 13.10 3.21
N ALA A 24 -10.31 12.56 4.34
CA ALA A 24 -8.92 12.62 4.78
C ALA A 24 -8.01 11.74 3.89
N GLY A 25 -7.73 12.18 2.67
CA GLY A 25 -6.95 11.49 1.66
C GLY A 25 -5.43 11.63 1.80
N CYS A 26 -4.70 11.13 0.80
CA CYS A 26 -3.26 11.29 0.68
C CYS A 26 -2.90 11.37 -0.80
N SER A 27 -2.42 12.53 -1.24
CA SER A 27 -2.05 12.78 -2.63
C SER A 27 -1.05 11.76 -3.19
N LEU A 28 -0.17 11.22 -2.35
CA LEU A 28 0.77 10.17 -2.75
C LEU A 28 0.05 8.84 -3.04
N ALA A 29 -0.93 8.45 -2.22
CA ALA A 29 -1.72 7.26 -2.48
C ALA A 29 -2.56 7.42 -3.76
N ASP A 30 -3.11 8.61 -3.97
CA ASP A 30 -3.92 8.94 -5.15
C ASP A 30 -3.09 8.98 -6.45
N SER A 31 -1.78 9.24 -6.34
CA SER A 31 -0.85 9.29 -7.48
C SER A 31 -0.50 7.93 -8.08
N ALA A 32 -0.85 6.83 -7.41
CA ALA A 32 -0.61 5.47 -7.87
C ALA A 32 -1.93 4.66 -8.02
N PRO A 33 -2.73 4.92 -9.07
CA PRO A 33 -3.94 4.16 -9.36
C PRO A 33 -3.65 2.66 -9.57
N ALA A 34 -4.49 1.80 -8.99
CA ALA A 34 -4.30 0.36 -8.98
C ALA A 34 -4.32 -0.26 -10.39
N ASP A 35 -5.20 0.21 -11.27
CA ASP A 35 -5.29 -0.24 -12.67
C ASP A 35 -4.01 0.05 -13.48
N LYS A 36 -3.47 1.27 -13.33
CA LYS A 36 -2.22 1.68 -13.97
C LYS A 36 -1.03 0.89 -13.40
N PHE A 37 -1.03 0.67 -12.09
CA PHE A 37 0.01 -0.14 -11.44
C PHE A 37 -0.06 -1.61 -11.87
N ALA A 38 -1.25 -2.19 -12.01
CA ALA A 38 -1.44 -3.54 -12.52
C ALA A 38 -0.86 -3.70 -13.93
N ALA A 39 -1.15 -2.75 -14.82
CA ALA A 39 -0.61 -2.72 -16.18
C ALA A 39 0.93 -2.55 -16.20
N PHE A 40 1.49 -1.79 -15.26
CA PHE A 40 2.93 -1.67 -15.08
C PHE A 40 3.55 -2.99 -14.59
N LYS A 41 3.01 -3.58 -13.52
CA LYS A 41 3.48 -4.85 -12.93
C LYS A 41 3.48 -5.98 -13.96
N ALA A 42 2.47 -6.04 -14.83
CA ALA A 42 2.39 -7.04 -15.89
C ALA A 42 3.57 -7.02 -16.88
N LYS A 43 4.28 -5.90 -17.01
CA LYS A 43 5.49 -5.79 -17.84
C LYS A 43 6.74 -6.37 -17.16
N TYR A 44 6.69 -6.62 -15.85
CA TYR A 44 7.80 -7.06 -15.02
C TYR A 44 7.39 -8.26 -14.14
N PRO A 45 6.99 -9.40 -14.72
CA PRO A 45 6.40 -10.52 -13.98
C PRO A 45 7.34 -11.13 -12.92
N GLU A 46 8.65 -11.07 -13.15
CA GLU A 46 9.66 -11.63 -12.24
C GLU A 46 10.11 -10.66 -11.13
N HIS A 47 9.62 -9.42 -11.12
CA HIS A 47 10.06 -8.42 -10.15
C HIS A 47 9.23 -8.48 -8.85
N LYS A 48 9.90 -8.20 -7.73
CA LYS A 48 9.25 -8.03 -6.43
C LYS A 48 8.72 -6.61 -6.27
N VAL A 49 7.51 -6.51 -5.73
CA VAL A 49 6.84 -5.24 -5.46
C VAL A 49 6.94 -4.93 -3.97
N ILE A 50 7.75 -3.93 -3.64
CA ILE A 50 7.77 -3.32 -2.32
C ILE A 50 7.02 -2.00 -2.42
N SER A 51 5.97 -1.82 -1.63
CA SER A 51 5.16 -0.58 -1.68
C SER A 51 5.20 0.16 -0.37
N TYR A 52 5.30 1.48 -0.45
CA TYR A 52 5.16 2.34 0.71
C TYR A 52 3.73 2.26 1.27
N ILE A 53 3.58 2.33 2.59
CA ILE A 53 2.27 2.18 3.28
C ILE A 53 1.21 3.17 2.77
N ASN A 54 1.63 4.35 2.28
CA ASN A 54 0.82 5.39 1.65
C ASN A 54 0.37 5.00 0.22
N CYS A 55 -0.34 3.87 0.10
CA CYS A 55 -1.00 3.41 -1.11
C CYS A 55 -2.41 2.91 -0.79
N THR A 56 -3.29 2.76 -1.78
CA THR A 56 -4.66 2.26 -1.55
C THR A 56 -4.67 0.80 -1.11
N ALA A 57 -5.73 0.34 -0.44
CA ALA A 57 -5.93 -1.08 -0.16
C ALA A 57 -5.84 -1.95 -1.42
N ASP A 58 -6.39 -1.50 -2.55
CA ASP A 58 -6.32 -2.20 -3.83
C ASP A 58 -4.88 -2.38 -4.31
N LEU A 59 -4.04 -1.35 -4.23
CA LEU A 59 -2.63 -1.47 -4.62
C LEU A 59 -1.91 -2.48 -3.74
N LYS A 60 -2.20 -2.51 -2.43
CA LYS A 60 -1.62 -3.49 -1.50
C LYS A 60 -1.88 -4.95 -1.90
N THR A 61 -2.97 -5.24 -2.62
CA THR A 61 -3.25 -6.60 -3.12
C THR A 61 -2.25 -7.09 -4.17
N MET A 62 -1.54 -6.15 -4.81
CA MET A 62 -0.52 -6.42 -5.82
C MET A 62 0.91 -6.25 -5.28
N THR A 63 1.05 -6.01 -3.98
CA THR A 63 2.34 -5.78 -3.30
C THR A 63 2.83 -7.07 -2.64
N ASP A 64 4.12 -7.37 -2.76
CA ASP A 64 4.75 -8.47 -2.02
C ASP A 64 5.03 -8.08 -0.56
N VAL A 65 5.57 -6.87 -0.33
CA VAL A 65 5.89 -6.35 1.02
C VAL A 65 5.54 -4.87 1.17
N ILE A 66 4.91 -4.51 2.28
CA ILE A 66 4.65 -3.10 2.66
C ILE A 66 5.79 -2.58 3.53
N CYS A 67 6.29 -1.37 3.19
CA CYS A 67 7.29 -0.66 3.98
C CYS A 67 6.78 0.70 4.46
N THR A 68 7.48 1.26 5.45
CA THR A 68 7.38 2.65 5.87
C THR A 68 8.74 3.34 5.67
N SER A 69 8.81 4.66 5.86
CA SER A 69 10.06 5.42 5.71
C SER A 69 11.12 4.96 6.71
N ALA A 70 10.69 4.43 7.86
CA ALA A 70 11.58 3.94 8.92
C ALA A 70 12.24 2.59 8.57
N ASN A 71 11.71 1.82 7.64
CA ASN A 71 12.23 0.48 7.33
C ASN A 71 12.44 0.19 5.83
N ALA A 72 12.16 1.14 4.94
CA ALA A 72 12.26 0.95 3.50
C ALA A 72 13.64 0.44 3.05
N VAL A 73 14.73 1.10 3.49
CA VAL A 73 16.11 0.70 3.14
C VAL A 73 16.38 -0.74 3.60
N LYS A 74 16.11 -1.03 4.88
CA LYS A 74 16.30 -2.36 5.46
C LYS A 74 15.51 -3.45 4.72
N ILE A 75 14.27 -3.15 4.30
CA ILE A 75 13.45 -4.11 3.55
C ILE A 75 14.04 -4.31 2.16
N VAL A 76 14.35 -3.24 1.42
CA VAL A 76 14.93 -3.34 0.06
C VAL A 76 16.24 -4.14 0.07
N GLU A 77 17.13 -3.88 1.02
CA GLU A 77 18.40 -4.60 1.18
C GLU A 77 18.24 -6.07 1.62
N SER A 78 17.04 -6.47 2.07
CA SER A 78 16.76 -7.86 2.47
C SER A 78 16.33 -8.77 1.30
N PHE A 79 16.04 -8.19 0.13
CA PHE A 79 15.76 -8.93 -1.10
C PHE A 79 17.09 -9.25 -1.83
N PRO A 80 17.15 -10.40 -2.54
CA PRO A 80 18.35 -10.85 -3.25
C PRO A 80 18.75 -9.95 -4.42
#